data_AF-A0A6J8CGM6-F1
#
_entry.id   AF-A0A6J8CGM6-F1
#
_cell.length_a   1.000
_cell.length_b   1.000
_cell.length_c   1.000
_cell.angle_alpha   90.00
_cell.angle_beta   90.00
_cell.angle_gamma   90.00
#
_symmetry.space_group_name_H-M   'P 1'
#
loop_
_entity.id
_entity.type
_entity.pdbx_description
1 polymer ?
#
loop_
_entity_poly.entity_id
_entity_poly.type
_entity_poly.pdbx_seq_one_letter_code
_entity_poly.pdbx_strand_id
1 'polypeptide(L)'
;MTIHSIPCERAVEISSKGISPYTDLTEMKSYGIACILAVKCKGCSFIHTMNTSSRLQTSKDKINWFDVDVRAVCGSTVTGNGASHLNELLGTMNSPGLRQTTFSSIEEEIGKMWHTVLEEEMLAAGAEERRIAIENNNLNEGVPSITVIADGGWSKRSHKHT
;
A
#
# COMPACT_ATOMS: atom_id res chain seq x y z
N MET A 1 -14.91 -21.54 9.60
CA MET A 1 -16.35 -21.31 9.82
C MET A 1 -16.68 -19.92 9.30
N THR A 2 -17.47 -19.80 8.24
CA THR A 2 -17.92 -18.49 7.73
C THR A 2 -18.97 -17.90 8.66
N ILE A 3 -18.90 -16.58 8.88
CA ILE A 3 -19.56 -15.84 9.97
C ILE A 3 -21.11 -15.82 9.87
N HIS A 4 -21.70 -16.38 8.80
CA HIS A 4 -23.14 -16.28 8.57
C HIS A 4 -23.88 -17.57 8.16
N SER A 5 -23.23 -18.73 8.08
CA SER A 5 -23.94 -20.01 7.92
C SER A 5 -24.46 -20.58 9.25
N ILE A 6 -24.11 -19.98 10.38
CA ILE A 6 -24.54 -20.39 11.72
C ILE A 6 -25.95 -19.88 12.11
N PRO A 7 -26.46 -18.70 11.69
CA PRO A 7 -27.74 -18.17 12.18
C PRO A 7 -28.95 -18.23 11.22
N CYS A 8 -28.85 -18.86 10.03
CA CYS A 8 -29.98 -18.90 9.09
C CYS A 8 -30.49 -20.34 8.85
N GLU A 9 -31.56 -20.73 9.54
CA GLU A 9 -32.21 -22.05 9.39
C GLU A 9 -32.61 -22.33 7.93
N ARG A 10 -33.18 -21.33 7.24
CA ARG A 10 -33.53 -21.44 5.81
C ARG A 10 -32.33 -21.64 4.89
N ALA A 11 -31.16 -21.10 5.24
CA ALA A 11 -29.94 -21.34 4.47
C ALA A 11 -29.46 -22.79 4.65
N VAL A 12 -29.59 -23.35 5.85
CA VAL A 12 -29.26 -24.75 6.14
C VAL A 12 -30.19 -25.69 5.35
N GLU A 13 -31.50 -25.41 5.31
CA GLU A 13 -32.47 -26.19 4.52
C GLU A 13 -32.23 -26.15 3.01
N ILE A 14 -31.78 -25.00 2.48
CA ILE A 14 -31.41 -24.88 1.06
C ILE A 14 -30.14 -25.70 0.80
N SER A 15 -29.16 -25.60 1.69
CA SER A 15 -27.90 -26.33 1.58
C SER A 15 -28.09 -27.85 1.70
N SER A 16 -29.03 -28.33 2.51
CA SER A 16 -29.32 -29.76 2.66
C SER A 16 -29.91 -30.40 1.40
N LYS A 17 -30.44 -29.58 0.47
CA LYS A 17 -30.90 -30.01 -0.86
C LYS A 17 -29.78 -29.99 -1.92
N GLY A 18 -28.54 -29.72 -1.53
CA GLY A 18 -27.39 -29.61 -2.45
C GLY A 18 -27.35 -28.31 -3.26
N ILE A 19 -28.16 -27.30 -2.89
CA ILE A 19 -28.22 -26.00 -3.56
C ILE A 19 -27.40 -24.99 -2.76
N SER A 20 -26.60 -24.15 -3.43
CA SER A 20 -25.89 -23.06 -2.74
C SER A 20 -26.91 -22.11 -2.08
N PRO A 21 -26.82 -21.87 -0.76
CA PRO A 21 -27.71 -20.97 -0.04
C PRO A 21 -27.41 -19.49 -0.30
N TYR A 22 -26.38 -19.19 -1.08
CA TYR A 22 -25.99 -17.84 -1.47
C TYR A 22 -26.21 -17.60 -2.96
N THR A 23 -26.41 -16.34 -3.34
CA THR A 23 -26.31 -15.88 -4.72
C THR A 23 -24.86 -15.96 -5.21
N ASP A 24 -24.68 -15.75 -6.51
CA ASP A 24 -23.36 -15.53 -7.07
C ASP A 24 -22.68 -14.33 -6.39
N LEU A 25 -21.35 -14.41 -6.33
CA LEU A 25 -20.49 -13.37 -5.81
C LEU A 25 -20.61 -12.13 -6.72
N THR A 26 -20.93 -10.98 -6.13
CA THR A 26 -21.01 -9.71 -6.86
C THR A 26 -20.01 -8.71 -6.31
N GLU A 27 -19.46 -7.87 -7.19
CA GLU A 27 -18.70 -6.71 -6.76
C GLU A 27 -19.68 -5.56 -6.45
N MET A 28 -19.68 -5.07 -5.21
CA MET A 28 -20.52 -3.92 -4.82
C MET A 28 -19.84 -2.59 -5.11
N LYS A 29 -18.53 -2.50 -4.87
CA LYS A 29 -17.78 -1.26 -5.00
C LYS A 29 -16.28 -1.50 -5.14
N SER A 30 -15.65 -0.83 -6.10
CA SER A 30 -14.19 -0.75 -6.24
C SER A 30 -13.64 0.53 -5.59
N TYR A 31 -12.43 0.41 -5.03
CA TYR A 31 -11.65 1.48 -4.41
C TYR A 31 -10.24 1.58 -5.01
N GLY A 32 -10.07 1.16 -6.26
CA GLY A 32 -8.75 0.94 -6.85
C GLY A 32 -8.55 -0.55 -7.07
N ILE A 33 -7.46 -1.10 -6.56
CA ILE A 33 -7.14 -2.52 -6.67
C ILE A 33 -8.04 -3.32 -5.71
N ALA A 34 -8.39 -2.74 -4.56
CA ALA A 34 -9.32 -3.34 -3.63
C ALA A 34 -10.79 -3.12 -4.03
N CYS A 35 -11.64 -4.10 -3.70
CA CYS A 35 -13.08 -4.00 -3.85
C CYS A 35 -13.81 -4.62 -2.65
N ILE A 36 -15.11 -4.32 -2.58
CA ILE A 36 -16.05 -4.94 -1.64
C ILE A 36 -16.86 -5.94 -2.43
N LEU A 37 -16.65 -7.22 -2.13
CA LEU A 37 -17.42 -8.33 -2.64
C LEU A 37 -18.65 -8.56 -1.77
N ALA A 38 -19.72 -9.06 -2.37
CA ALA A 38 -20.93 -9.40 -1.65
C ALA A 38 -21.58 -10.68 -2.13
N VAL A 39 -22.22 -11.36 -1.19
CA VAL A 39 -23.11 -12.49 -1.45
C VAL A 39 -24.40 -12.27 -0.70
N LYS A 40 -25.53 -12.60 -1.34
CA LYS A 40 -26.85 -12.51 -0.71
C LYS A 40 -27.32 -13.90 -0.31
N CYS A 41 -27.77 -14.05 0.94
CA CYS A 41 -28.43 -15.27 1.38
C CYS A 41 -29.79 -15.43 0.70
N LYS A 42 -30.05 -16.58 0.06
CA LYS A 42 -31.34 -16.88 -0.58
C LYS A 42 -32.47 -17.11 0.43
N GLY A 43 -32.15 -17.51 1.67
CA GLY A 43 -33.14 -17.81 2.71
C GLY A 43 -33.69 -16.59 3.45
N CYS A 44 -32.81 -15.66 3.86
CA CYS A 44 -33.18 -14.47 4.63
C CYS A 44 -32.92 -13.14 3.90
N SER A 45 -32.38 -13.16 2.68
CA SER A 45 -31.99 -11.97 1.91
C SER A 45 -30.89 -11.09 2.53
N PHE A 46 -30.26 -11.50 3.63
CA PHE A 46 -29.12 -10.79 4.20
C PHE A 46 -27.93 -10.75 3.23
N ILE A 47 -27.25 -9.61 3.15
CA ILE A 47 -26.09 -9.39 2.29
C ILE A 47 -24.83 -9.46 3.15
N HIS A 48 -23.99 -10.45 2.90
CA HIS A 48 -22.67 -10.54 3.50
C HIS A 48 -21.66 -9.83 2.60
N THR A 49 -20.95 -8.85 3.16
CA THR A 49 -19.89 -8.11 2.45
C THR A 49 -18.52 -8.53 2.96
N MET A 50 -17.56 -8.57 2.04
CA MET A 50 -16.18 -8.93 2.31
C MET A 50 -15.27 -7.99 1.53
N ASN A 51 -14.27 -7.43 2.20
CA ASN A 51 -13.25 -6.64 1.52
C ASN A 51 -12.18 -7.59 0.94
N THR A 52 -11.67 -7.30 -0.26
CA THR A 52 -10.55 -8.07 -0.83
C THR A 52 -9.20 -7.76 -0.19
N SER A 53 -9.10 -6.65 0.55
CA SER A 53 -7.92 -6.24 1.30
C SER A 53 -8.33 -5.66 2.66
N SER A 54 -7.43 -5.71 3.64
CA SER A 54 -7.59 -4.97 4.89
C SER A 54 -7.54 -3.45 4.64
N ARG A 55 -8.24 -2.70 5.49
CA ARG A 55 -8.14 -1.24 5.54
C ARG A 55 -7.08 -0.86 6.57
N LEU A 56 -6.24 0.11 6.22
CA LEU A 56 -5.28 0.65 7.17
C LEU A 56 -6.01 1.63 8.11
N GLN A 57 -5.84 1.45 9.42
CA GLN A 57 -6.27 2.42 10.42
C GLN A 57 -5.04 3.20 10.86
N THR A 58 -5.02 4.51 10.61
CA THR A 58 -4.01 5.41 11.19
C THR A 58 -4.60 6.18 12.36
N SER A 59 -3.75 6.55 13.32
CA SER A 59 -4.05 7.14 14.64
C SER A 59 -4.81 8.48 14.62
N LYS A 60 -5.24 8.96 13.46
CA LYS A 60 -6.08 10.15 13.28
C LYS A 60 -7.16 9.94 12.21
N ASP A 61 -7.93 8.85 12.22
CA ASP A 61 -9.24 8.64 11.54
C ASP A 61 -9.44 9.12 10.09
N LYS A 62 -8.40 9.57 9.37
CA LYS A 62 -8.53 10.32 8.11
C LYS A 62 -8.13 9.50 6.90
N ILE A 63 -7.32 8.47 7.07
CA ILE A 63 -6.82 7.66 5.96
C ILE A 63 -7.54 6.32 5.99
N ASN A 64 -8.41 6.12 4.99
CA ASN A 64 -9.21 4.91 4.82
C ASN A 64 -8.85 4.21 3.49
N TRP A 65 -7.55 4.08 3.22
CA TRP A 65 -7.05 3.34 2.06
C TRP A 65 -6.97 1.85 2.37
N PHE A 66 -7.05 1.03 1.33
CA PHE A 66 -6.75 -0.39 1.45
C PHE A 66 -5.25 -0.63 1.45
N ASP A 67 -4.81 -1.60 2.24
CA ASP A 67 -3.39 -2.00 2.34
C ASP A 67 -2.80 -2.32 0.95
N VAL A 68 -3.54 -3.04 0.11
CA VAL A 68 -3.10 -3.36 -1.26
C VAL A 68 -2.84 -2.12 -2.12
N ASP A 69 -3.65 -1.06 -1.99
CA ASP A 69 -3.46 0.18 -2.77
C ASP A 69 -2.18 0.89 -2.31
N VAL A 70 -1.94 0.96 -0.99
CA VAL A 70 -0.73 1.56 -0.41
C VAL A 70 0.52 0.79 -0.83
N ARG A 71 0.48 -0.54 -0.79
CA ARG A 71 1.58 -1.40 -1.24
C ARG A 71 1.86 -1.23 -2.73
N ALA A 72 0.83 -1.13 -3.56
CA ALA A 72 1.00 -0.96 -4.99
C ALA A 72 1.65 0.40 -5.33
N VAL A 73 1.24 1.47 -4.65
CA VAL A 73 1.89 2.78 -4.80
C VAL A 73 3.33 2.74 -4.30
N CYS A 74 3.58 2.19 -3.11
CA CYS A 74 4.94 2.04 -2.57
C CYS A 74 5.86 1.26 -3.53
N GLY A 75 5.39 0.10 -4.02
CA GLY A 75 6.11 -0.71 -5.01
C GLY A 75 6.38 0.04 -6.32
N SER A 76 5.43 0.87 -6.77
CA SER A 76 5.62 1.71 -7.95
C SER A 76 6.69 2.77 -7.69
N THR A 77 6.62 3.47 -6.56
CA THR A 77 7.57 4.54 -6.21
C THR A 77 9.00 4.01 -6.10
N VAL A 78 9.24 2.87 -5.43
CA VAL A 78 10.59 2.28 -5.30
C VAL A 78 11.15 1.75 -6.62
N THR A 79 10.28 1.44 -7.58
CA THR A 79 10.68 1.01 -8.93
C THR A 79 10.77 2.18 -9.92
N GLY A 80 10.56 3.42 -9.49
CA GLY A 80 10.62 4.61 -10.33
C GLY A 80 9.41 4.79 -11.25
N ASN A 81 8.29 4.16 -10.93
CA ASN A 81 7.06 4.15 -11.73
C ASN A 81 5.98 5.06 -11.14
N GLY A 82 5.29 5.79 -12.01
CA GLY A 82 4.13 6.61 -11.66
C GLY A 82 2.80 5.87 -11.86
N ALA A 83 1.70 6.55 -11.51
CA ALA A 83 0.34 6.01 -11.61
C ALA A 83 -0.02 5.45 -12.99
N SER A 84 0.42 6.09 -14.08
CA SER A 84 0.12 5.63 -15.44
C SER A 84 0.71 4.25 -15.72
N HIS A 85 1.97 4.02 -15.34
CA HIS A 85 2.61 2.72 -15.55
C HIS A 85 1.99 1.66 -14.63
N LEU A 86 1.68 1.99 -13.38
CA LEU A 86 0.95 1.07 -12.50
C LEU A 86 -0.39 0.66 -13.12
N ASN A 87 -1.15 1.60 -13.66
CA ASN A 87 -2.44 1.31 -14.29
C ASN A 87 -2.30 0.54 -15.61
N GLU A 88 -1.25 0.77 -16.39
CA GLU A 88 -0.95 -0.03 -17.58
C GLU A 88 -0.66 -1.48 -17.18
N LEU A 89 0.20 -1.70 -16.18
CA LEU A 89 0.50 -3.02 -15.64
C LEU A 89 -0.77 -3.73 -15.15
N LEU A 90 -1.59 -3.06 -14.34
CA LEU A 90 -2.85 -3.62 -13.85
C LEU A 90 -3.84 -3.92 -14.99
N GLY A 91 -3.89 -3.06 -16.01
CA GLY A 91 -4.67 -3.24 -17.22
C GLY A 91 -4.30 -4.51 -17.98
N THR A 92 -3.00 -4.84 -18.09
CA THR A 92 -2.56 -6.11 -18.73
C THR A 92 -3.04 -7.36 -17.99
N MET A 93 -3.27 -7.25 -16.67
CA MET A 93 -3.80 -8.33 -15.83
C MET A 93 -5.33 -8.32 -15.74
N ASN A 94 -6.01 -7.42 -16.47
CA ASN A 94 -7.45 -7.18 -16.34
C ASN A 94 -7.87 -6.86 -14.88
N SER A 95 -7.00 -6.16 -14.16
CA SER A 95 -7.24 -5.68 -12.79
C SER A 95 -7.63 -4.19 -12.81
N PRO A 96 -8.54 -3.75 -11.93
CA PRO A 96 -8.82 -2.32 -11.79
C PRO A 96 -7.58 -1.54 -11.37
N GLY A 97 -7.45 -0.33 -11.91
CA GLY A 97 -6.37 0.61 -11.61
C GLY A 97 -6.72 1.62 -10.52
N LEU A 98 -5.72 2.39 -10.09
CA LEU A 98 -5.87 3.48 -9.14
C LEU A 98 -6.15 4.81 -9.86
N ARG A 99 -7.00 5.65 -9.26
CA ARG A 99 -7.16 7.03 -9.71
C ARG A 99 -5.89 7.81 -9.42
N GLN A 100 -5.51 8.71 -10.32
CA GLN A 100 -4.34 9.58 -10.13
C GLN A 100 -4.36 10.32 -8.79
N THR A 101 -5.53 10.83 -8.38
CA THR A 101 -5.68 11.54 -7.11
C THR A 101 -5.40 10.63 -5.91
N THR A 102 -5.91 9.39 -5.92
CA THR A 102 -5.65 8.40 -4.87
C THR A 102 -4.18 8.01 -4.83
N PHE A 103 -3.57 7.75 -6.00
CA PHE A 103 -2.14 7.45 -6.10
C PHE A 103 -1.30 8.58 -5.50
N SER A 104 -1.53 9.83 -5.92
CA SER A 104 -0.75 10.98 -5.45
C SER A 104 -0.91 11.23 -3.96
N SER A 105 -2.12 11.05 -3.39
CA SER A 105 -2.30 11.19 -1.94
C SER A 105 -1.55 10.11 -1.15
N ILE A 106 -1.54 8.86 -1.64
CA ILE A 106 -0.78 7.78 -1.01
C ILE A 106 0.73 8.04 -1.14
N GLU A 107 1.18 8.42 -2.34
CA GLU A 107 2.58 8.74 -2.63
C GLU A 107 3.10 9.88 -1.74
N GLU A 108 2.30 10.92 -1.53
CA GLU A 108 2.66 12.04 -0.65
C GLU A 108 2.86 11.57 0.81
N GLU A 109 1.98 10.72 1.33
CA GLU A 109 2.12 10.18 2.69
C GLU A 109 3.32 9.23 2.82
N ILE A 110 3.58 8.40 1.80
CA ILE A 110 4.80 7.58 1.74
C ILE A 110 6.04 8.48 1.74
N GLY A 111 6.04 9.54 0.95
CA GLY A 111 7.13 10.51 0.90
C GLY A 111 7.41 11.18 2.24
N LYS A 112 6.36 11.54 2.99
CA LYS A 112 6.49 12.07 4.36
C LYS A 112 7.14 11.07 5.30
N MET A 113 6.69 9.81 5.28
CA MET A 113 7.28 8.74 6.11
C MET A 113 8.75 8.52 5.77
N TRP A 114 9.09 8.47 4.48
CA TRP A 114 10.48 8.35 4.03
C TRP A 114 11.33 9.52 4.46
N HIS A 115 10.84 10.76 4.35
CA HIS A 115 11.57 11.93 4.80
C HIS A 115 11.93 11.85 6.29
N THR A 116 10.97 11.47 7.13
CA THR A 116 11.22 11.33 8.57
C THR A 116 12.30 10.29 8.87
N VAL A 117 12.19 9.10 8.27
CA VAL A 117 13.19 8.03 8.48
C VAL A 117 14.56 8.44 7.94
N LEU A 118 14.61 9.05 6.75
CA LEU A 118 15.87 9.52 6.16
C LEU A 118 16.54 10.58 7.02
N GLU A 119 15.79 11.53 7.57
CA GLU A 119 16.32 12.57 8.45
C GLU A 119 16.93 11.97 9.72
N GLU A 120 16.22 11.05 10.38
CA GLU A 120 16.70 10.35 11.57
C GLU A 120 18.00 9.56 11.29
N GLU A 121 18.02 8.78 10.20
CA GLU A 121 19.18 7.99 9.80
C GLU A 121 20.38 8.87 9.41
N MET A 122 20.16 9.96 8.68
CA MET A 122 21.22 10.90 8.29
C MET A 122 21.84 11.60 9.51
N LEU A 123 21.03 11.97 10.50
CA LEU A 123 21.53 12.56 11.75
C LEU A 123 22.35 11.56 12.56
N ALA A 124 21.89 10.31 12.66
CA ALA A 124 22.60 9.24 13.34
C ALA A 124 23.94 8.91 12.65
N ALA A 125 23.93 8.79 11.32
CA ALA A 125 25.15 8.59 10.52
C ALA A 125 26.13 9.75 10.69
N GLY A 126 25.67 11.00 10.61
CA GLY A 126 26.52 12.18 10.79
C GLY A 126 27.16 12.28 12.19
N ALA A 127 26.43 11.86 13.23
CA ALA A 127 26.98 11.78 14.58
C ALA A 127 28.11 10.74 14.70
N GLU A 128 27.94 9.58 14.07
CA GLU A 128 28.92 8.51 14.05
C GLU A 128 30.16 8.88 13.21
N GLU A 129 29.95 9.45 12.02
CA GLU A 129 31.01 9.99 11.16
C GLU A 129 31.87 11.01 11.89
N ARG A 130 31.23 11.93 12.63
CA ARG A 130 31.92 12.91 13.47
C ARG A 130 32.75 12.25 14.58
N ARG A 131 32.20 11.23 15.24
CA ARG A 131 32.91 10.49 16.31
C ARG A 131 34.18 9.85 15.76
N ILE A 132 34.07 9.11 14.64
CA ILE A 132 35.18 8.43 13.99
C ILE A 132 36.26 9.43 13.52
N ALA A 133 35.86 10.57 12.96
CA ALA A 133 36.78 11.60 12.52
C ALA A 133 37.61 12.19 13.67
N ILE A 134 36.98 12.44 14.83
CA ILE A 134 37.66 12.92 16.03
C ILE A 134 38.64 11.87 16.59
N GLU A 135 38.20 10.61 16.69
CA GLU A 135 39.02 9.50 17.20
C GLU A 135 40.28 9.28 16.35
N ASN A 136 40.18 9.47 15.03
CA ASN A 136 41.29 9.33 14.11
C ASN A 136 42.09 10.63 13.90
N ASN A 137 41.75 11.72 14.59
CA ASN A 137 42.32 13.06 14.38
C ASN A 137 42.26 13.52 12.90
N ASN A 138 41.21 13.12 12.18
CA ASN A 138 40.94 13.51 10.81
C ASN A 138 40.17 14.84 10.79
N LEU A 139 40.92 15.93 10.79
CA LEU A 139 40.39 17.29 10.79
C LEU A 139 40.73 17.99 9.48
N ASN A 140 39.73 18.58 8.83
CA ASN A 140 39.92 19.51 7.72
C ASN A 140 39.68 20.93 8.25
N GLU A 141 40.73 21.74 8.35
CA GLU A 141 40.65 23.12 8.89
C GLU A 141 39.97 23.20 10.28
N GLY A 142 40.18 22.18 11.12
CA GLY A 142 39.57 22.09 12.46
C GLY A 142 38.16 21.50 12.49
N VAL A 143 37.58 21.13 11.34
CA VAL A 143 36.29 20.45 11.24
C VAL A 143 36.51 18.94 11.08
N PRO A 144 35.87 18.09 11.90
CA PRO A 144 35.93 16.63 11.72
C PRO A 144 35.45 16.24 10.32
N SER A 145 36.26 15.45 9.61
CA SER A 145 36.01 15.06 8.22
C SER A 145 36.34 13.58 8.00
N ILE A 146 35.47 12.88 7.30
CA ILE A 146 35.65 11.48 6.91
C ILE A 146 35.25 11.30 5.44
N THR A 147 35.93 10.39 4.75
CA THR A 147 35.54 9.99 3.40
C THR A 147 34.38 9.01 3.49
N VAL A 148 33.26 9.34 2.86
CA VAL A 148 32.11 8.45 2.72
C VAL A 148 31.96 8.01 1.27
N ILE A 149 31.51 6.76 1.10
CA ILE A 149 31.10 6.24 -0.21
C ILE A 149 29.58 6.16 -0.18
N ALA A 150 28.93 7.04 -0.95
CA ALA A 150 27.49 7.04 -1.10
C ALA A 150 27.10 6.32 -2.40
N ASP A 151 26.19 5.34 -2.30
CA ASP A 151 25.43 4.88 -3.46
C ASP A 151 24.27 5.85 -3.67
N GLY A 152 24.42 6.74 -4.66
CA GLY A 152 23.35 7.64 -5.06
C GLY A 152 22.26 6.82 -5.74
N GLY A 153 21.29 6.35 -4.94
CA GLY A 153 20.14 5.61 -5.43
C GLY A 153 19.53 6.26 -6.68
N TRP A 154 19.13 5.42 -7.64
CA TRP A 154 18.69 5.84 -8.97
C TRP A 154 17.32 6.54 -8.94
N SER A 155 17.27 7.81 -8.55
CA SER A 155 15.97 8.48 -8.29
C SER A 155 15.27 9.03 -9.53
N LYS A 156 15.91 9.10 -10.72
CA LYS A 156 15.24 9.52 -11.97
C LYS A 156 16.07 9.23 -13.22
N ARG A 157 15.52 8.45 -14.17
CA ARG A 157 15.80 8.70 -15.59
C ARG A 157 14.94 9.90 -15.96
N SER A 158 15.50 11.09 -16.09
CA SER A 158 14.85 12.10 -16.92
C SER A 158 14.88 11.56 -18.35
N HIS A 159 13.85 10.83 -18.76
CA HIS A 159 13.58 10.60 -20.17
C HIS A 159 13.11 11.93 -20.76
N LYS A 160 14.07 12.79 -21.06
CA LYS A 160 13.87 13.91 -21.95
C LYS A 160 13.70 13.31 -23.35
N HIS A 161 12.50 12.87 -23.68
CA HIS A 161 12.09 12.67 -25.05
C HIS A 161 11.38 13.93 -25.50
N THR A 162 12.09 14.70 -26.33
CA THR A 162 11.69 15.91 -27.09
C THR A 162 11.31 17.14 -26.27
#